data_AF-A0A7W7ENH8-F1
#
_entry.id   AF-A0A7W7ENH8-F1
#
_cell.length_a   1.000
_cell.length_b   1.000
_cell.length_c   1.000
_cell.angle_alpha   90.00
_cell.angle_beta   90.00
_cell.angle_gamma   90.00
#
_symmetry.space_group_name_H-M   'P 1'
#
loop_
_entity.id
_entity.type
_entity.pdbx_description
1 polymer ?
#
loop_
_entity_poly.entity_id
_entity_poly.type
_entity_poly.pdbx_seq_one_letter_code
_entity_poly.pdbx_strand_id
1 'polypeptide(L)'
;MTRQGIFGHSMGGHGAITIALKNSGRFRSCSAFAPICHPSVAGWSRPAFEKYLGVDEATWRSYDSCALIEDGRRLPELFVDQGSADAFLADGLRPAELKNACEAAGIKLTLRMQEGYGHSYFFISTFMDDHLRWHAERRAK
;
A
#
# COMPACT_ATOMS: atom_id res chain seq x y z
N MET A 1 23.48 -4.74 -2.01
CA MET A 1 22.90 -3.45 -1.53
C MET A 1 22.14 -3.70 -0.23
N THR A 2 22.47 -3.00 0.87
CA THR A 2 21.93 -3.32 2.22
C THR A 2 20.88 -2.33 2.76
N ARG A 3 20.59 -1.23 2.04
CA ARG A 3 19.69 -0.14 2.47
C ARG A 3 18.75 0.31 1.36
N GLN A 4 17.65 -0.42 1.19
CA GLN A 4 16.63 -0.19 0.17
C GLN A 4 15.32 0.29 0.81
N GLY A 5 14.67 1.26 0.19
CA GLY A 5 13.27 1.61 0.46
C GLY A 5 12.41 1.25 -0.75
N ILE A 6 11.13 1.01 -0.56
CA ILE A 6 10.19 0.75 -1.65
C ILE A 6 8.92 1.57 -1.48
N PHE A 7 8.44 2.15 -2.57
CA PHE A 7 7.19 2.91 -2.60
C PHE A 7 6.61 2.92 -4.00
N GLY A 8 5.37 3.35 -4.11
CA GLY A 8 4.70 3.49 -5.40
C GLY A 8 3.34 4.17 -5.29
N HIS A 9 2.71 4.36 -6.44
CA HIS A 9 1.40 5.00 -6.58
C HIS A 9 0.37 4.00 -7.09
N SER A 10 -0.85 3.96 -6.55
CA SER A 10 -1.96 3.14 -7.06
C SER A 10 -1.60 1.65 -7.14
N MET A 11 -1.66 1.04 -8.32
CA MET A 11 -1.14 -0.32 -8.58
C MET A 11 0.34 -0.48 -8.17
N GLY A 12 1.16 0.55 -8.34
CA GLY A 12 2.54 0.57 -7.84
C GLY A 12 2.62 0.65 -6.31
N GLY A 13 1.67 1.32 -5.66
CA GLY A 13 1.55 1.35 -4.20
C GLY A 13 1.14 -0.02 -3.62
N HIS A 14 0.19 -0.67 -4.30
CA HIS A 14 -0.13 -2.08 -4.08
C HIS A 14 1.11 -2.98 -4.16
N GLY A 15 1.89 -2.85 -5.25
CA GLY A 15 3.13 -3.59 -5.43
C GLY A 15 4.14 -3.31 -4.32
N ALA A 16 4.32 -2.05 -3.94
CA ALA A 16 5.26 -1.68 -2.89
C ALA A 16 4.96 -2.35 -1.54
N ILE A 17 3.69 -2.32 -1.11
CA ILE A 17 3.26 -2.87 0.17
C ILE A 17 3.35 -4.40 0.16
N THR A 18 2.82 -5.06 -0.87
CA THR A 18 2.86 -6.53 -0.96
C THR A 18 4.28 -7.08 -1.09
N ILE A 19 5.14 -6.43 -1.87
CA ILE A 19 6.56 -6.81 -2.00
C ILE A 19 7.28 -6.63 -0.67
N ALA A 20 7.04 -5.52 0.05
CA ALA A 20 7.65 -5.30 1.36
C ALA A 20 7.21 -6.35 2.39
N LEU A 21 5.91 -6.65 2.47
CA LEU A 21 5.35 -7.67 3.37
C LEU A 21 5.91 -9.08 3.10
N LYS A 22 6.06 -9.46 1.82
CA LYS A 22 6.61 -10.76 1.41
C LYS A 22 8.13 -10.87 1.61
N ASN A 23 8.83 -9.75 1.71
CA ASN A 23 10.29 -9.70 1.81
C ASN A 23 10.71 -8.98 3.09
N SER A 24 10.16 -9.40 4.23
CA SER A 24 10.48 -8.84 5.54
C SER A 24 12.00 -8.84 5.77
N GLY A 25 12.56 -7.67 6.10
CA GLY A 25 14.00 -7.48 6.32
C GLY A 25 14.78 -7.00 5.08
N ARG A 26 14.23 -7.08 3.86
CA ARG A 26 14.90 -6.56 2.64
C ARG A 26 14.81 -5.04 2.52
N PHE A 27 13.67 -4.48 2.88
CA PHE A 27 13.38 -3.04 2.78
C PHE A 27 13.37 -2.41 4.16
N ARG A 28 14.07 -1.27 4.31
CA ARG A 28 14.15 -0.50 5.54
C ARG A 28 12.89 0.34 5.78
N SER A 29 12.15 0.62 4.73
CA SER A 29 10.95 1.45 4.77
C SER A 29 10.05 1.17 3.57
N CYS A 30 8.75 1.22 3.81
CA CYS A 30 7.72 1.12 2.79
C CYS A 30 6.79 2.33 2.90
N SER A 31 6.40 2.90 1.77
CA SER A 31 5.35 3.92 1.71
C SER A 31 4.52 3.79 0.43
N ALA A 32 3.37 4.47 0.33
CA ALA A 32 2.58 4.49 -0.89
C ALA A 32 1.71 5.75 -1.03
N PHE A 33 1.48 6.15 -2.27
CA PHE A 33 0.47 7.15 -2.63
C PHE A 33 -0.76 6.44 -3.17
N ALA A 34 -1.93 6.69 -2.57
CA ALA A 34 -3.21 6.17 -3.00
C ALA A 34 -3.16 4.68 -3.43
N PRO A 35 -2.69 3.75 -2.57
CA PRO A 35 -2.48 2.35 -2.95
C PRO A 35 -3.79 1.59 -3.16
N ILE A 36 -3.77 0.60 -4.05
CA ILE A 36 -4.82 -0.45 -4.10
C ILE A 36 -4.56 -1.42 -2.93
N CYS A 37 -5.24 -1.20 -1.81
CA CYS A 37 -4.97 -1.92 -0.57
C CYS A 37 -5.49 -3.35 -0.56
N HIS A 38 -6.72 -3.54 -1.06
CA HIS A 38 -7.48 -4.79 -1.00
C HIS A 38 -7.93 -5.23 -2.42
N PRO A 39 -6.98 -5.51 -3.33
CA PRO A 39 -7.29 -5.76 -4.73
C PRO A 39 -8.20 -6.97 -5.00
N SER A 40 -8.26 -7.95 -4.10
CA SER A 40 -9.11 -9.15 -4.23
C SER A 40 -10.62 -8.86 -4.13
N VAL A 41 -10.99 -7.74 -3.49
CA VAL A 41 -12.39 -7.29 -3.31
C VAL A 41 -12.73 -6.01 -4.07
N ALA A 42 -11.73 -5.24 -4.51
CA ALA A 42 -11.93 -4.01 -5.27
C ALA A 42 -12.39 -4.30 -6.71
N GLY A 43 -13.44 -3.62 -7.16
CA GLY A 43 -14.16 -3.95 -8.40
C GLY A 43 -13.27 -3.92 -9.65
N TRP A 44 -12.36 -2.95 -9.73
CA TRP A 44 -11.48 -2.77 -10.89
C TRP A 44 -10.26 -3.71 -10.96
N SER A 45 -9.85 -4.31 -9.83
CA SER A 45 -8.63 -5.13 -9.74
C SER A 45 -8.93 -6.61 -9.68
N ARG A 46 -10.09 -7.00 -9.16
CA ARG A 46 -10.53 -8.39 -9.10
C ARG A 46 -10.52 -9.10 -10.47
N PRO A 47 -10.97 -8.49 -11.59
CA PRO A 47 -10.87 -9.12 -12.91
C PRO A 47 -9.42 -9.37 -13.37
N ALA A 48 -8.46 -8.54 -12.94
CA ALA A 48 -7.05 -8.76 -13.24
C ALA A 48 -6.50 -9.98 -12.50
N PHE A 49 -6.92 -10.19 -11.24
CA PHE A 49 -6.53 -11.35 -10.46
C PHE A 49 -7.08 -12.63 -11.06
N GLU A 50 -8.36 -12.65 -11.42
CA GLU A 50 -8.98 -13.81 -12.07
C GLU A 50 -8.24 -14.18 -13.37
N LYS A 51 -7.89 -13.18 -14.20
CA LYS A 51 -7.19 -13.41 -15.46
C LYS A 51 -5.75 -13.89 -15.30
N TYR A 52 -5.02 -13.41 -14.29
CA TYR A 52 -3.59 -13.73 -14.12
C TYR A 52 -3.31 -14.89 -13.17
N LEU A 53 -4.17 -15.09 -12.16
CA LEU A 53 -3.99 -16.06 -11.09
C LEU A 53 -5.04 -17.19 -11.14
N GLY A 54 -6.07 -17.06 -11.98
CA GLY A 54 -7.17 -18.00 -12.10
C GLY A 54 -8.33 -17.70 -11.14
N VAL A 55 -9.38 -18.50 -11.23
CA VAL A 55 -10.65 -18.32 -10.47
C VAL A 55 -10.54 -18.68 -8.99
N ASP A 56 -9.47 -19.35 -8.56
CA ASP A 56 -9.25 -19.72 -7.17
C ASP A 56 -8.74 -18.52 -6.36
N GLU A 57 -9.66 -17.87 -5.62
CA GLU A 57 -9.37 -16.70 -4.79
C GLU A 57 -8.34 -16.96 -3.68
N ALA A 58 -8.13 -18.23 -3.28
CA ALA A 58 -7.10 -18.56 -2.30
C ALA A 58 -5.71 -18.17 -2.81
N THR A 59 -5.47 -18.26 -4.13
CA THR A 59 -4.19 -17.89 -4.76
C THR A 59 -3.93 -16.38 -4.72
N TRP A 60 -5.00 -15.57 -4.67
CA TRP A 60 -4.93 -14.11 -4.73
C TRP A 60 -4.40 -13.48 -3.45
N ARG A 61 -4.61 -14.14 -2.29
CA ARG A 61 -4.17 -13.65 -0.98
C ARG A 61 -2.69 -13.29 -0.93
N SER A 62 -1.86 -14.04 -1.68
CA SER A 62 -0.41 -13.80 -1.77
C SER A 62 -0.03 -12.49 -2.51
N TYR A 63 -1.01 -11.83 -3.12
CA TYR A 63 -0.90 -10.56 -3.83
C TYR A 63 -1.94 -9.57 -3.32
N ASP A 64 -2.30 -9.59 -2.04
CA ASP A 64 -3.24 -8.63 -1.47
C ASP A 64 -2.69 -8.11 -0.15
N SER A 65 -2.64 -6.79 0.05
CA SER A 65 -1.96 -6.23 1.23
C SER A 65 -2.74 -6.51 2.50
N CYS A 66 -4.07 -6.40 2.47
CA CYS A 66 -4.93 -6.73 3.60
C CYS A 66 -4.83 -8.22 3.92
N ALA A 67 -4.98 -9.09 2.93
CA ALA A 67 -4.90 -10.53 3.14
C ALA A 67 -3.51 -10.99 3.63
N LEU A 68 -2.41 -10.43 3.10
CA LEU A 68 -1.06 -10.74 3.60
C LEU A 68 -0.89 -10.36 5.08
N ILE A 69 -1.47 -9.24 5.51
CA ILE A 69 -1.42 -8.81 6.91
C ILE A 69 -2.26 -9.74 7.78
N GLU A 70 -3.46 -10.10 7.36
CA GLU A 70 -4.31 -11.10 8.03
C GLU A 70 -3.57 -12.45 8.16
N ASP A 71 -2.85 -12.88 7.13
CA ASP A 71 -2.08 -14.12 7.07
C ASP A 71 -0.74 -14.06 7.84
N GLY A 72 -0.55 -13.02 8.65
CA GLY A 72 0.59 -12.94 9.58
C GLY A 72 1.82 -12.22 9.04
N ARG A 73 1.80 -11.66 7.82
CA ARG A 73 2.93 -10.82 7.34
C ARG A 73 2.93 -9.47 8.05
N ARG A 74 4.12 -8.95 8.31
CA ARG A 74 4.31 -7.74 9.11
C ARG A 74 5.35 -6.82 8.48
N LEU A 75 5.16 -5.53 8.71
CA LEU A 75 6.15 -4.48 8.55
C LEU A 75 6.29 -3.74 9.88
N PRO A 76 7.47 -3.19 10.21
CA PRO A 76 7.63 -2.38 11.41
C PRO A 76 6.72 -1.14 11.40
N GLU A 77 6.65 -0.47 10.25
CA GLU A 77 5.79 0.69 10.01
C GLU A 77 5.53 0.88 8.51
N LEU A 78 4.42 1.55 8.20
CA LEU A 78 3.98 1.87 6.85
C LEU A 78 3.49 3.33 6.79
N PHE A 79 3.79 4.02 5.70
CA PHE A 79 3.35 5.41 5.48
C PHE A 79 2.54 5.53 4.19
N VAL A 80 1.33 6.07 4.29
CA VAL A 80 0.42 6.20 3.16
C VAL A 80 -0.16 7.61 3.12
N ASP A 81 -0.06 8.25 1.97
CA ASP A 81 -0.86 9.43 1.63
C ASP A 81 -2.00 9.01 0.71
N GLN A 82 -3.19 9.55 0.96
CA GLN A 82 -4.39 9.33 0.16
C GLN A 82 -5.11 10.65 -0.08
N GLY A 83 -5.41 10.98 -1.33
CA GLY A 83 -6.33 12.06 -1.66
C GLY A 83 -7.76 11.76 -1.21
N SER A 84 -8.40 12.70 -0.50
CA SER A 84 -9.81 12.57 -0.05
C SER A 84 -10.83 12.76 -1.19
N ALA A 85 -10.45 13.50 -2.24
CA ALA A 85 -11.26 13.72 -3.45
C ALA A 85 -10.88 12.76 -4.59
N ASP A 86 -10.21 11.66 -4.25
CA ASP A 86 -9.81 10.63 -5.20
C ASP A 86 -11.04 9.85 -5.69
N ALA A 87 -11.30 9.88 -7.00
CA ALA A 87 -12.43 9.20 -7.61
C ALA A 87 -12.41 7.68 -7.43
N PHE A 88 -11.24 7.09 -7.12
CA PHE A 88 -11.08 5.64 -6.93
C PHE A 88 -11.10 5.23 -5.45
N LEU A 89 -11.29 6.17 -4.52
CA LEU A 89 -11.10 5.96 -3.08
C LEU A 89 -11.89 4.76 -2.53
N ALA A 90 -13.21 4.74 -2.76
CA ALA A 90 -14.11 3.78 -2.14
C ALA A 90 -14.13 2.41 -2.85
N ASP A 91 -14.16 2.41 -4.19
CA ASP A 91 -14.31 1.16 -4.96
C ASP A 91 -12.95 0.53 -5.33
N GLY A 92 -11.91 1.36 -5.45
CA GLY A 92 -10.62 0.94 -5.98
C GLY A 92 -9.49 0.84 -4.98
N LEU A 93 -9.40 1.78 -4.04
CA LEU A 93 -8.21 1.96 -3.18
C LEU A 93 -8.40 1.40 -1.77
N ARG A 94 -9.54 1.69 -1.14
CA ARG A 94 -9.98 1.11 0.14
C ARG A 94 -8.96 1.25 1.28
N PRO A 95 -8.38 2.45 1.53
CA PRO A 95 -7.35 2.65 2.57
C PRO A 95 -7.88 2.41 4.00
N ALA A 96 -9.20 2.54 4.22
CA ALA A 96 -9.81 2.19 5.50
C ALA A 96 -9.64 0.70 5.86
N GLU A 97 -9.66 -0.19 4.88
CA GLU A 97 -9.49 -1.63 5.11
C GLU A 97 -8.03 -1.96 5.43
N LEU A 98 -7.07 -1.30 4.78
CA LEU A 98 -5.65 -1.40 5.17
C LEU A 98 -5.45 -0.92 6.60
N LYS A 99 -6.08 0.19 6.99
CA LYS A 99 -6.03 0.70 8.36
C LYS A 99 -6.54 -0.35 9.36
N ASN A 100 -7.71 -0.93 9.10
CA ASN A 100 -8.28 -1.96 9.96
C ASN A 100 -7.36 -3.20 10.07
N ALA A 101 -6.81 -3.67 8.94
CA ALA A 101 -5.88 -4.80 8.93
C ALA A 101 -4.60 -4.49 9.72
N CYS A 102 -4.01 -3.30 9.54
CA CYS A 102 -2.84 -2.86 10.30
C CYS A 102 -3.13 -2.77 11.81
N GLU A 103 -4.27 -2.19 12.19
CA GLU A 103 -4.68 -2.07 13.60
C GLU A 103 -4.84 -3.44 14.26
N ALA A 104 -5.56 -4.37 13.61
CA ALA A 104 -5.73 -5.75 14.11
C ALA A 104 -4.39 -6.50 14.23
N ALA A 105 -3.44 -6.23 13.33
CA ALA A 105 -2.14 -6.87 13.30
C ALA A 105 -1.05 -6.20 14.16
N GLY A 106 -1.35 -5.03 14.75
CA GLY A 106 -0.37 -4.22 15.49
C GLY A 106 0.72 -3.58 14.62
N ILE A 107 0.46 -3.36 13.33
CA ILE A 107 1.38 -2.67 12.41
C ILE A 107 1.17 -1.16 12.55
N LYS A 108 2.26 -0.42 12.78
CA LYS A 108 2.20 1.05 12.84
C LYS A 108 1.95 1.63 11.44
N LEU A 109 0.70 1.99 11.15
CA LEU A 109 0.33 2.72 9.94
C LEU A 109 0.22 4.21 10.22
N THR A 110 0.95 5.02 9.44
CA THR A 110 0.68 6.45 9.30
C THR A 110 -0.10 6.66 8.01
N LEU A 111 -1.42 6.81 8.11
CA LEU A 111 -2.30 7.10 6.98
C LEU A 111 -2.75 8.57 7.06
N ARG A 112 -2.38 9.38 6.06
CA ARG A 112 -2.80 10.77 5.95
C ARG A 112 -3.84 10.91 4.83
N MET A 113 -5.00 11.45 5.18
CA MET A 113 -6.01 11.86 4.20
C MET A 113 -5.75 13.32 3.83
N GLN A 114 -5.47 13.56 2.54
CA GLN A 114 -5.15 14.87 2.00
C GLN A 114 -6.40 15.53 1.42
N GLU A 115 -6.89 16.56 2.10
CA GLU A 115 -8.15 17.24 1.76
C GLU A 115 -8.11 17.85 0.35
N GLY A 116 -9.13 17.59 -0.47
CA GLY A 116 -9.25 18.14 -1.84
C GLY A 116 -8.32 17.53 -2.90
N TYR A 117 -7.36 16.67 -2.53
CA TYR A 117 -6.48 16.02 -3.49
C TYR A 117 -7.12 14.79 -4.14
N GLY A 118 -6.89 14.62 -5.44
CA GLY A 118 -7.31 13.44 -6.22
C GLY A 118 -6.17 12.44 -6.46
N HIS A 119 -6.22 11.71 -7.57
CA HIS A 119 -5.30 10.60 -7.90
C HIS A 119 -4.09 10.98 -8.78
N SER A 120 -3.93 12.27 -9.10
CA SER A 120 -3.00 12.69 -10.14
C SER A 120 -1.57 12.89 -9.62
N TYR A 121 -0.62 13.12 -10.54
CA TYR A 121 0.73 13.51 -10.16
C TYR A 121 0.80 14.89 -9.48
N PHE A 122 -0.23 15.74 -9.55
CA PHE A 122 -0.28 16.96 -8.72
C PHE A 122 -0.37 16.60 -7.23
N PHE A 123 -1.18 15.59 -6.87
CA PHE A 123 -1.22 15.04 -5.52
C PHE A 123 0.14 14.43 -5.14
N ILE A 124 0.68 13.54 -5.98
CA ILE A 124 1.96 12.87 -5.70
C ILE A 124 3.10 13.87 -5.52
N SER A 125 3.25 14.83 -6.43
CA SER A 125 4.33 15.83 -6.38
C SER A 125 4.25 16.74 -5.15
N THR A 126 3.05 17.07 -4.70
CA THR A 126 2.85 17.89 -3.49
C THR A 126 3.46 17.23 -2.24
N PHE A 127 3.33 15.91 -2.11
CA PHE A 127 3.74 15.17 -0.91
C PHE A 127 4.95 14.26 -1.12
N MET A 128 5.59 14.32 -2.30
CA MET A 128 6.77 13.51 -2.63
C MET A 128 7.92 13.73 -1.63
N ASP A 129 8.19 14.97 -1.27
CA ASP A 129 9.29 15.32 -0.35
C ASP A 129 9.12 14.67 1.03
N ASP A 130 7.88 14.54 1.51
CA ASP A 130 7.58 13.87 2.78
C ASP A 130 7.93 12.38 2.71
N HIS A 131 7.57 11.71 1.61
CA HIS A 131 7.92 10.31 1.38
C HIS A 131 9.44 10.11 1.25
N LEU A 132 10.13 11.00 0.54
CA LEU A 132 11.58 10.94 0.39
C LEU A 132 12.29 11.10 1.74
N ARG A 133 11.87 12.06 2.56
CA ARG A 133 12.39 12.27 3.93
C ARG A 133 12.08 11.06 4.82
N TRP A 134 10.86 10.55 4.78
CA TRP A 134 10.45 9.35 5.52
C TRP A 134 11.35 8.15 5.21
N HIS A 135 11.64 7.91 3.93
CA HIS A 135 12.54 6.84 3.52
C HIS A 135 13.98 7.11 3.93
N ALA A 136 14.48 8.35 3.79
CA ALA A 136 15.84 8.73 4.17
C ALA A 136 16.11 8.53 5.67
N GLU A 137 15.20 8.96 6.54
CA GLU A 137 15.30 8.79 7.99
C GLU A 137 15.44 7.31 8.42
N ARG A 138 14.73 6.41 7.73
CA ARG A 138 14.77 4.97 8.00
C ARG A 138 15.95 4.26 7.35
N ARG A 139 16.59 4.87 6.34
CA ARG A 139 17.85 4.38 5.75
C ARG A 139 19.07 4.73 6.60
N ALA A 140 18.98 5.69 7.51
CA ALA A 140 20.07 6.07 8.40
C ALA A 140 20.21 5.16 9.63
N LYS A 141 19.19 4.31 9.89
CA LYS A 141 19.19 3.27 10.93
C LYS A 141 19.71 1.94 10.36
#